data_AF-A0A1F7RX51-F1
#
_entry.id   AF-A0A1F7RX51-F1
#
_cell.length_a   1.000
_cell.length_b   1.000
_cell.length_c   1.000
_cell.angle_alpha   90.00
_cell.angle_beta   90.00
_cell.angle_gamma   90.00
#
_symmetry.space_group_name_H-M   'P 1'
#
loop_
_entity.id
_entity.type
_entity.pdbx_description
1 polymer ?
#
loop_
_entity_poly.entity_id
_entity_poly.type
_entity_poly.pdbx_seq_one_letter_code
_entity_poly.pdbx_strand_id
1 'polypeptide(L)'
;MGIKNLCITSETIFDRKVKTEVSNPTEVTALQLIHLIHRLRKGKDFSNKKIKEKPNFTIGTFLDLSKNDIESYHETIRQKIKAGIEFIITTPLHSPSQIENLTKNIEESGVKIIAGILPTLSVEAAREVNRTNHKKPIAIETIERLEKAKNPEFEGIHIAAELIKQIKNKVSGIHLIASKKFIPKISKLSNTNYTPSMTILKEEKDIQKLSHIFEGKLSLKDLEKAYIIRVLKNNRGNRCTTAEVLGIHRNTLMRKCQEYNINT
;
A
#
# COMPACT_ATOMS: atom_id res chain seq x y z
N MET A 1 -14.31 2.77 -15.82
CA MET A 1 -13.77 3.12 -14.48
C MET A 1 -12.63 4.13 -14.49
N GLY A 2 -12.04 4.52 -15.64
CA GLY A 2 -11.08 5.65 -15.69
C GLY A 2 -9.81 5.49 -14.85
N ILE A 3 -9.51 4.27 -14.39
CA ILE A 3 -8.35 3.96 -13.55
C ILE A 3 -7.08 4.16 -14.38
N LYS A 4 -6.15 4.95 -13.87
CA LYS A 4 -4.89 5.28 -14.54
C LYS A 4 -3.65 4.79 -13.81
N ASN A 5 -3.80 4.28 -12.58
CA ASN A 5 -2.66 3.88 -11.75
C ASN A 5 -2.90 2.50 -11.16
N LEU A 6 -1.89 1.64 -11.21
CA LEU A 6 -1.90 0.32 -10.58
C LEU A 6 -0.72 0.21 -9.62
N CYS A 7 -0.98 -0.07 -8.35
CA CYS A 7 0.06 -0.31 -7.35
C CYS A 7 0.05 -1.78 -6.96
N ILE A 8 1.15 -2.48 -7.22
CA ILE A 8 1.30 -3.91 -6.94
C ILE A 8 1.90 -4.07 -5.54
N THR A 9 1.10 -4.63 -4.64
CA THR A 9 1.43 -4.74 -3.20
C THR A 9 2.17 -6.01 -2.83
N SER A 10 2.23 -7.00 -3.72
CA SER A 10 2.98 -8.24 -3.46
C SER A 10 4.49 -7.97 -3.45
N GLU A 11 5.14 -8.38 -2.37
CA GLU A 11 6.59 -8.36 -2.20
C GLU A 11 7.26 -9.66 -2.60
N THR A 12 6.48 -10.74 -2.73
CA THR A 12 7.02 -12.04 -3.11
C THR A 12 7.44 -12.05 -4.57
N ILE A 13 8.75 -12.02 -4.76
CA ILE A 13 9.41 -12.46 -5.98
C ILE A 13 9.82 -13.90 -5.68
N PHE A 14 9.13 -14.88 -6.26
CA PHE A 14 9.53 -16.27 -6.10
C PHE A 14 10.93 -16.45 -6.69
N ASP A 15 11.91 -16.65 -5.81
CA ASP A 15 13.23 -17.12 -6.20
C ASP A 15 13.13 -18.64 -6.45
N ARG A 16 13.65 -19.11 -7.59
CA ARG A 16 13.61 -20.52 -7.99
C ARG A 16 14.36 -21.45 -7.01
N LYS A 17 15.10 -20.90 -6.05
CA LYS A 17 15.91 -21.67 -5.08
C LYS A 17 15.19 -22.06 -3.78
N VAL A 18 14.03 -21.50 -3.46
CA VAL A 18 13.31 -21.84 -2.21
C VAL A 18 12.08 -22.69 -2.53
N LYS A 19 12.27 -24.02 -2.52
CA LYS A 19 11.16 -24.98 -2.41
C LYS A 19 10.65 -24.97 -0.96
N THR A 20 9.73 -24.09 -0.63
CA THR A 20 8.87 -24.27 0.54
C THR A 20 7.47 -24.65 0.05
N GLU A 21 6.93 -25.72 0.64
CA GLU A 21 5.81 -26.56 0.16
C GLU A 21 4.41 -25.91 0.13
N VAL A 22 4.30 -24.59 0.01
CA VAL A 22 2.99 -23.92 -0.17
C VAL A 22 3.10 -22.82 -1.22
N SER A 23 3.49 -23.19 -2.45
CA SER A 23 3.20 -22.36 -3.61
C SER A 23 2.19 -23.07 -4.47
N ASN A 24 0.94 -22.58 -4.50
CA ASN A 24 0.04 -22.99 -5.56
C ASN A 24 0.69 -22.60 -6.90
N PRO A 25 0.94 -23.56 -7.82
CA PRO A 25 1.63 -23.31 -9.09
C PRO A 25 0.87 -22.37 -10.06
N THR A 26 -0.23 -21.77 -9.59
CA THR A 26 -1.15 -20.89 -10.32
C THR A 26 -1.06 -19.41 -9.91
N GLU A 27 -0.24 -19.04 -8.92
CA GLU A 27 -0.11 -17.64 -8.51
C GLU A 27 0.86 -16.84 -9.40
N VAL A 28 0.36 -15.75 -9.97
CA VAL A 28 1.16 -14.80 -10.76
C VAL A 28 2.03 -13.99 -9.80
N THR A 29 3.35 -14.05 -9.97
CA THR A 29 4.28 -13.27 -9.14
C THR A 29 4.17 -11.77 -9.43
N ALA A 30 4.64 -10.92 -8.51
CA ALA A 30 4.63 -9.46 -8.71
C ALA A 30 5.33 -9.06 -10.03
N LEU A 31 6.46 -9.69 -10.36
CA LEU A 31 7.18 -9.44 -11.62
C LEU A 31 6.38 -9.90 -12.84
N GLN A 32 5.78 -11.10 -12.79
CA GLN A 32 4.96 -11.59 -13.88
C GLN A 32 3.76 -10.67 -14.14
N LEU A 33 3.16 -10.12 -13.08
CA LEU A 33 2.07 -9.16 -13.18
C LEU A 33 2.54 -7.85 -13.83
N ILE A 34 3.70 -7.30 -13.44
CA ILE A 34 4.28 -6.10 -14.09
C ILE A 34 4.46 -6.34 -15.59
N HIS A 35 5.06 -7.48 -15.98
CA HIS A 35 5.23 -7.84 -17.38
C HIS A 35 3.90 -8.00 -18.13
N LEU A 36 2.89 -8.60 -17.50
CA LEU A 36 1.55 -8.73 -18.06
C LEU A 36 0.91 -7.37 -18.29
N ILE A 37 1.00 -6.45 -17.33
CA ILE A 37 0.46 -5.08 -17.48
C ILE A 37 1.15 -4.35 -18.64
N HIS A 38 2.47 -4.50 -18.80
CA HIS A 38 3.19 -3.94 -19.95
C HIS A 38 2.75 -4.55 -21.29
N ARG A 39 2.45 -5.85 -21.34
CA ARG A 39 1.86 -6.48 -22.53
C ARG A 39 0.48 -5.90 -22.85
N LEU A 40 -0.35 -5.70 -21.83
CA LEU A 40 -1.66 -5.07 -21.98
C LEU A 40 -1.52 -3.65 -22.53
N ARG A 41 -0.60 -2.83 -21.99
CA ARG A 41 -0.27 -1.48 -22.52
C ARG A 41 0.15 -1.51 -23.99
N LYS A 42 0.81 -2.58 -24.44
CA LYS A 42 1.18 -2.81 -25.86
C LYS A 42 0.02 -3.31 -26.73
N GLY A 43 -1.16 -3.55 -26.15
CA GLY A 43 -2.35 -4.02 -26.85
C GLY A 43 -2.42 -5.53 -27.02
N LYS A 44 -1.78 -6.29 -26.12
CA LYS A 44 -1.79 -7.76 -26.17
C LYS A 44 -2.20 -8.35 -24.83
N ASP A 45 -3.09 -9.35 -24.87
CA ASP A 45 -3.44 -10.14 -23.69
C ASP A 45 -2.37 -11.20 -23.37
N PHE A 46 -2.66 -12.05 -22.37
CA PHE A 46 -1.78 -13.13 -21.93
C PHE A 46 -1.53 -14.18 -23.01
N SER A 47 -2.51 -14.43 -23.89
CA SER A 47 -2.42 -15.32 -25.06
C SER A 47 -1.84 -14.66 -26.31
N ASN A 48 -1.32 -13.43 -26.19
CA ASN A 48 -0.74 -12.64 -27.29
C ASN A 48 -1.79 -12.20 -28.36
N LYS A 49 -3.08 -12.29 -28.03
CA LYS A 49 -4.17 -11.79 -28.87
C LYS A 49 -4.27 -10.28 -28.71
N LYS A 50 -4.61 -9.60 -29.80
CA LYS A 50 -4.84 -8.15 -29.80
C LYS A 50 -6.06 -7.83 -28.95
N ILE A 51 -5.93 -6.88 -28.04
CA ILE A 51 -7.06 -6.29 -27.32
C ILE A 51 -7.55 -5.05 -28.06
N LYS A 52 -8.85 -4.77 -27.98
CA LYS A 52 -9.49 -3.65 -28.70
C LYS A 52 -8.96 -2.30 -28.25
N GLU A 53 -8.78 -2.12 -26.93
CA GLU A 53 -8.33 -0.87 -26.33
C GLU A 53 -7.08 -1.11 -25.48
N LYS A 54 -6.08 -0.25 -25.66
CA LYS A 54 -4.84 -0.29 -24.88
C LYS A 54 -5.05 0.49 -23.58
N PRO A 55 -4.96 -0.14 -22.40
CA PRO A 55 -5.01 0.60 -21.16
C PRO A 55 -3.75 1.47 -21.03
N ASN A 56 -3.91 2.64 -20.40
CA ASN A 56 -2.81 3.52 -20.05
C ASN A 56 -2.68 3.58 -18.53
N PHE A 57 -1.96 2.61 -17.97
CA PHE A 57 -1.66 2.55 -16.55
C PHE A 57 -0.24 3.05 -16.27
N THR A 58 -0.09 3.94 -15.30
CA THR A 58 1.14 4.14 -14.55
C THR A 58 1.26 3.00 -13.55
N ILE A 59 2.38 2.29 -13.58
CA ILE A 59 2.60 1.08 -12.80
C ILE A 59 3.50 1.43 -11.62
N GLY A 60 3.14 1.01 -10.42
CA GLY A 60 4.00 1.14 -9.25
C GLY A 60 3.96 -0.09 -8.36
N THR A 61 4.76 -0.06 -7.31
CA THR A 61 4.80 -1.13 -6.32
C THR A 61 4.78 -0.58 -4.90
N PHE A 62 4.33 -1.41 -3.99
CA PHE A 62 4.48 -1.18 -2.56
C PHE A 62 5.82 -1.76 -2.07
N LEU A 63 6.48 -1.08 -1.14
CA LEU A 63 7.74 -1.50 -0.56
C LEU A 63 7.74 -1.35 0.96
N ASP A 64 7.89 -2.47 1.66
CA ASP A 64 8.03 -2.52 3.10
C ASP A 64 9.47 -2.28 3.54
N LEU A 65 9.70 -1.08 4.07
CA LEU A 65 10.99 -0.68 4.62
C LEU A 65 11.14 -1.03 6.10
N SER A 66 10.20 -1.74 6.73
CA SER A 66 10.30 -2.17 8.14
C SER A 66 11.21 -3.39 8.34
N LYS A 67 11.44 -4.18 7.27
CA LYS A 67 12.23 -5.40 7.31
C LYS A 67 13.75 -5.09 7.27
N ASN A 68 14.53 -5.72 8.16
CA ASN A 68 16.00 -5.54 8.29
C ASN A 68 16.84 -6.04 7.13
N ASP A 69 16.26 -6.71 6.14
CA ASP A 69 17.06 -7.22 5.03
C ASP A 69 17.14 -6.16 3.93
N ILE A 70 18.04 -5.20 4.15
CA ILE A 70 18.31 -4.12 3.22
C ILE A 70 18.68 -4.67 1.85
N GLU A 71 19.50 -5.71 1.83
CA GLU A 71 19.97 -6.36 0.62
C GLU A 71 18.84 -7.07 -0.14
N SER A 72 17.97 -7.81 0.57
CA SER A 72 16.82 -8.50 -0.02
C SER A 72 15.81 -7.54 -0.65
N TYR A 73 15.46 -6.44 0.02
CA TYR A 73 14.53 -5.49 -0.58
C TYR A 73 15.18 -4.72 -1.75
N HIS A 74 16.51 -4.50 -1.72
CA HIS A 74 17.23 -3.87 -2.83
C HIS A 74 17.23 -4.73 -4.09
N GLU A 75 17.48 -6.03 -3.98
CA GLU A 75 17.42 -6.91 -5.15
C GLU A 75 15.99 -6.98 -5.69
N THR A 76 15.02 -7.13 -4.79
CA THR A 76 13.60 -7.17 -5.14
C THR A 76 13.17 -5.91 -5.89
N ILE A 77 13.54 -4.72 -5.39
CA ILE A 77 13.15 -3.47 -6.03
C ILE A 77 13.90 -3.26 -7.35
N ARG A 78 15.17 -3.65 -7.46
CA ARG A 78 15.94 -3.58 -8.72
C ARG A 78 15.29 -4.40 -9.82
N GLN A 79 14.81 -5.60 -9.51
CA GLN A 79 14.09 -6.42 -10.48
C GLN A 79 12.77 -5.77 -10.91
N LYS A 80 12.00 -5.20 -9.99
CA LYS A 80 10.76 -4.48 -10.30
C LYS A 80 11.02 -3.21 -11.14
N ILE A 81 12.08 -2.46 -10.85
CA ILE A 81 12.53 -1.31 -11.64
C ILE A 81 12.88 -1.73 -13.06
N LYS A 82 13.68 -2.79 -13.23
CA LYS A 82 14.01 -3.36 -14.55
C LYS A 82 12.77 -3.83 -15.31
N ALA A 83 11.75 -4.34 -14.60
CA ALA A 83 10.47 -4.71 -15.20
C ALA A 83 9.61 -3.49 -15.62
N GLY A 84 10.00 -2.27 -15.22
CA GLY A 84 9.42 -1.01 -15.69
C GLY A 84 8.31 -0.46 -14.80
N ILE A 85 8.49 -0.49 -13.47
CA ILE A 85 7.67 0.34 -12.56
C ILE A 85 8.06 1.81 -12.67
N GLU A 86 7.12 2.70 -12.39
CA GLU A 86 7.24 4.16 -12.52
C GLU A 86 7.18 4.85 -11.15
N PHE A 87 6.59 4.22 -10.13
CA PHE A 87 6.60 4.73 -8.76
C PHE A 87 6.66 3.63 -7.69
N ILE A 88 7.05 4.03 -6.48
CA ILE A 88 7.10 3.20 -5.28
C ILE A 88 6.33 3.90 -4.17
N ILE A 89 5.45 3.17 -3.48
CA ILE A 89 4.83 3.62 -2.21
C ILE A 89 5.46 2.83 -1.08
N THR A 90 6.00 3.49 -0.05
CA THR A 90 6.60 2.77 1.09
C THR A 90 5.56 2.45 2.17
N THR A 91 5.89 1.49 3.04
CA THR A 91 5.27 1.43 4.37
C THR A 91 5.50 2.73 5.15
N PRO A 92 4.68 2.99 6.19
CA PRO A 92 4.91 4.10 7.09
C PRO A 92 6.35 4.16 7.61
N LEU A 93 6.96 5.33 7.47
CA LEU A 93 8.27 5.62 8.01
C LEU A 93 8.16 6.10 9.45
N HIS A 94 9.13 5.75 10.28
CA HIS A 94 9.32 6.23 11.64
C HIS A 94 10.56 7.13 11.77
N SER A 95 11.51 7.04 10.84
CA SER A 95 12.69 7.88 10.80
C SER A 95 13.12 8.27 9.38
N PRO A 96 13.86 9.37 9.20
CA PRO A 96 14.39 9.76 7.89
C PRO A 96 15.37 8.76 7.29
N SER A 97 16.15 8.06 8.13
CA SER A 97 17.20 7.14 7.65
C SER A 97 16.62 5.99 6.83
N GLN A 98 15.35 5.62 7.05
CA GLN A 98 14.67 4.60 6.25
C GLN A 98 14.57 4.96 4.77
N ILE A 99 14.42 6.25 4.42
CA ILE A 99 14.24 6.68 3.03
C ILE A 99 15.56 7.04 2.35
N GLU A 100 16.57 7.43 3.11
CA GLU A 100 17.87 7.85 2.57
C GLU A 100 18.55 6.72 1.80
N ASN A 101 18.54 5.52 2.36
CA ASN A 101 19.12 4.34 1.71
C ASN A 101 18.36 3.99 0.42
N LEU A 102 17.03 4.02 0.43
CA LEU A 102 16.24 3.74 -0.76
C LEU A 102 16.54 4.77 -1.87
N THR A 103 16.52 6.05 -1.52
CA THR A 103 16.68 7.16 -2.48
C THR A 103 18.03 7.07 -3.18
N LYS A 104 19.13 6.89 -2.45
CA LYS A 104 20.48 6.73 -3.01
C LYS A 104 20.58 5.54 -3.98
N ASN A 105 19.89 4.44 -3.68
CA ASN A 105 19.99 3.21 -4.48
C ASN A 105 19.19 3.25 -5.78
N ILE A 106 18.21 4.16 -5.91
CA ILE A 106 17.33 4.20 -7.07
C ILE A 106 17.33 5.55 -7.80
N GLU A 107 18.17 6.49 -7.39
CA GLU A 107 18.22 7.86 -7.93
C GLU A 107 18.32 7.88 -9.45
N GLU A 108 19.20 7.05 -10.02
CA GLU A 108 19.42 6.96 -11.47
C GLU A 108 18.27 6.30 -12.25
N SER A 109 17.36 5.61 -11.56
CA SER A 109 16.25 4.88 -12.22
C SER A 109 15.13 5.78 -12.73
N GLY A 110 15.05 7.02 -12.23
CA GLY A 110 13.93 7.93 -12.52
C GLY A 110 12.60 7.56 -11.84
N VAL A 111 12.54 6.44 -11.10
CA VAL A 111 11.34 5.97 -10.39
C VAL A 111 10.99 6.91 -9.25
N LYS A 112 9.71 7.29 -9.16
CA LYS A 112 9.22 8.25 -8.16
C LYS A 112 8.94 7.56 -6.83
N ILE A 113 9.43 8.13 -5.73
CA ILE A 113 9.19 7.63 -4.38
C ILE A 113 8.05 8.41 -3.74
N ILE A 114 7.07 7.71 -3.19
CA ILE A 114 5.98 8.25 -2.38
C ILE A 114 6.12 7.64 -0.98
N ALA A 115 6.60 8.44 -0.02
CA ALA A 115 6.84 7.95 1.34
C ALA A 115 5.53 7.83 2.13
N GLY A 116 5.28 6.66 2.69
CA GLY A 116 4.19 6.42 3.62
C GLY A 116 4.43 7.10 4.96
N ILE A 117 3.42 7.79 5.49
CA ILE A 117 3.46 8.41 6.82
C ILE A 117 2.17 8.07 7.56
N LEU A 118 2.29 7.48 8.75
CA LEU A 118 1.20 7.19 9.67
C LEU A 118 1.55 7.84 11.02
N PRO A 119 0.82 8.89 11.46
CA PRO A 119 1.08 9.52 12.75
C PRO A 119 0.84 8.53 13.91
N THR A 120 1.78 8.49 14.84
CA THR A 120 1.67 7.69 16.06
C THR A 120 0.98 8.51 17.15
N LEU A 121 -0.30 8.25 17.38
CA LEU A 121 -1.17 9.12 18.19
C LEU A 121 -1.23 8.77 19.69
N SER A 122 -0.58 7.68 20.11
CA SER A 122 -0.53 7.29 21.52
C SER A 122 0.74 6.53 21.86
N VAL A 123 1.08 6.49 23.14
CA VAL A 123 2.23 5.73 23.67
C VAL A 123 2.02 4.24 23.45
N GLU A 124 0.81 3.74 23.66
CA GLU A 124 0.45 2.33 23.46
C GLU A 124 0.62 1.93 21.99
N ALA A 125 0.17 2.78 21.05
CA ALA A 125 0.37 2.55 19.64
C ALA A 125 1.87 2.52 19.29
N ALA A 126 2.68 3.41 19.87
CA ALA A 126 4.12 3.44 19.66
C ALA A 126 4.80 2.16 20.17
N ARG A 127 4.43 1.73 21.38
CA ARG A 127 4.95 0.51 22.01
C ARG A 127 4.53 -0.75 21.26
N GLU A 128 3.29 -0.80 20.77
CA GLU A 128 2.81 -1.93 19.97
C GLU A 128 3.56 -2.04 18.65
N VAL A 129 3.81 -0.91 17.96
CA VAL A 129 4.69 -0.90 16.77
C VAL A 129 6.06 -1.49 17.10
N ASN A 130 6.68 -1.14 18.22
CA ASN A 130 7.97 -1.72 18.62
C ASN A 130 7.89 -3.22 18.95
N ARG A 131 6.72 -3.68 19.40
CA ARG A 131 6.48 -5.09 19.72
C ARG A 131 6.27 -5.94 18.47
N THR A 132 5.62 -5.40 17.45
CA THR A 132 5.28 -6.11 16.20
C THR A 132 6.32 -5.91 15.09
N ASN A 133 6.98 -4.75 15.02
CA ASN A 133 8.04 -4.49 14.06
C ASN A 133 9.39 -4.96 14.62
N HIS A 134 9.69 -6.23 14.40
CA HIS A 134 10.90 -6.90 14.91
C HIS A 134 12.25 -6.29 14.49
N LYS A 135 12.27 -5.25 13.64
CA LYS A 135 13.48 -4.86 12.88
C LYS A 135 13.72 -3.34 12.77
N LYS A 136 12.68 -2.49 12.78
CA LYS A 136 12.83 -1.01 12.84
C LYS A 136 11.86 -0.38 13.85
N PRO A 137 12.25 -0.28 15.13
CA PRO A 137 11.41 0.31 16.15
C PRO A 137 11.30 1.83 15.98
N ILE A 138 10.18 2.38 16.43
CA ILE A 138 10.06 3.79 16.79
C ILE A 138 11.11 4.10 17.87
N ALA A 139 11.86 5.18 17.65
CA ALA A 139 12.95 5.60 18.53
C ALA A 139 12.44 5.91 19.94
N ILE A 140 13.24 5.60 20.96
CA ILE A 140 12.85 5.75 22.37
C ILE A 140 12.50 7.20 22.70
N GLU A 141 13.22 8.15 22.11
CA GLU A 141 13.00 9.59 22.26
C GLU A 141 11.61 10.00 21.75
N THR A 142 11.11 9.32 20.72
CA THR A 142 9.76 9.56 20.20
C THR A 142 8.70 9.05 21.17
N ILE A 143 8.93 7.89 21.81
CA ILE A 143 8.02 7.34 22.81
C ILE A 143 8.00 8.23 24.06
N GLU A 144 9.17 8.67 24.54
CA GLU A 144 9.26 9.58 25.68
C GLU A 144 8.57 10.93 25.42
N ARG A 145 8.67 11.47 24.20
CA ARG A 145 7.95 12.69 23.82
C ARG A 145 6.44 12.50 23.94
N LEU A 146 5.92 11.36 23.47
CA LEU A 146 4.51 11.03 23.59
C LEU A 146 4.08 10.87 25.05
N GLU A 147 4.92 10.26 25.90
CA GLU A 147 4.64 10.08 27.34
C GLU A 147 4.61 11.39 28.11
N LYS A 148 5.53 12.30 27.79
CA LYS A 148 5.65 13.62 28.46
C LYS A 148 4.62 14.63 27.94
N ALA A 149 3.98 14.36 26.81
CA ALA A 149 3.03 15.28 26.20
C ALA A 149 1.71 15.36 26.99
N LYS A 150 1.24 16.59 27.23
CA LYS A 150 -0.13 16.83 27.77
C LYS A 150 -1.22 16.26 26.87
N ASN A 151 -0.96 16.19 25.57
CA ASN A 151 -1.85 15.62 24.57
C ASN A 151 -1.02 14.78 23.57
N PRO A 152 -0.89 13.47 23.80
CA PRO A 152 -0.13 12.56 22.94
C PRO A 152 -0.62 12.52 21.49
N GLU A 153 -1.93 12.67 21.26
CA GLU A 153 -2.51 12.71 19.91
C GLU A 153 -1.96 13.90 19.12
N PHE A 154 -1.90 15.07 19.76
CA PHE A 154 -1.35 16.27 19.13
C PHE A 154 0.16 16.20 18.96
N GLU A 155 0.88 15.62 19.93
CA GLU A 155 2.32 15.40 19.80
C GLU A 155 2.65 14.45 18.64
N GLY A 156 1.86 13.38 18.45
CA GLY A 156 1.99 12.47 17.31
C GLY A 156 1.82 13.16 15.95
N ILE A 157 0.91 14.14 15.86
CA ILE A 157 0.73 14.99 14.68
C ILE A 157 1.98 15.85 14.43
N HIS A 158 2.57 16.40 15.49
CA HIS A 158 3.81 17.19 15.40
C HIS A 158 4.99 16.36 14.91
N ILE A 159 5.21 15.19 15.52
CA ILE A 159 6.25 14.24 15.14
C ILE A 159 6.11 13.86 13.65
N ALA A 160 4.89 13.54 13.20
CA ALA A 160 4.66 13.21 11.80
C ALA A 160 4.98 14.38 10.85
N ALA A 161 4.63 15.61 11.22
CA ALA A 161 4.94 16.80 10.45
C ALA A 161 6.45 17.11 10.41
N GLU A 162 7.17 16.88 11.51
CA GLU A 162 8.64 16.97 11.57
C GLU A 162 9.30 15.97 10.63
N LEU A 163 8.85 14.71 10.67
CA LEU A 163 9.35 13.67 9.76
C LEU A 163 9.13 14.05 8.30
N ILE A 164 7.92 14.54 7.95
CA ILE A 164 7.64 15.03 6.59
C ILE A 164 8.61 16.14 6.19
N LYS A 165 8.89 17.12 7.06
CA LYS A 165 9.85 18.20 6.76
C LYS A 165 11.24 17.66 6.44
N GLN A 166 11.69 16.64 7.16
CA GLN A 166 13.02 16.05 7.01
C GLN A 166 13.16 15.25 5.70
N ILE A 167 12.07 14.66 5.20
CA ILE A 167 12.11 13.78 4.02
C ILE A 167 11.56 14.40 2.73
N LYS A 168 10.76 15.47 2.79
CA LYS A 168 10.02 15.99 1.62
C LYS A 168 10.88 16.37 0.41
N ASN A 169 12.15 16.72 0.62
CA ASN A 169 13.08 17.05 -0.47
C ASN A 169 13.79 15.82 -1.05
N LYS A 170 13.63 14.65 -0.44
CA LYS A 170 14.23 13.37 -0.86
C LYS A 170 13.24 12.47 -1.60
N VAL A 171 11.96 12.80 -1.59
CA VAL A 171 10.88 12.00 -2.17
C VAL A 171 10.02 12.83 -3.11
N SER A 172 9.31 12.17 -4.02
CA SER A 172 8.42 12.81 -4.98
C SER A 172 7.01 13.06 -4.42
N GLY A 173 6.65 12.43 -3.31
CA GLY A 173 5.35 12.62 -2.67
C GLY A 173 5.27 12.00 -1.28
N ILE A 174 4.19 12.32 -0.57
CA ILE A 174 3.85 11.77 0.74
C ILE A 174 2.49 11.09 0.65
N HIS A 175 2.43 9.82 1.04
CA HIS A 175 1.20 9.10 1.27
C HIS A 175 0.85 9.18 2.77
N LEU A 176 0.09 10.21 3.12
CA LEU A 176 -0.33 10.45 4.51
C LEU A 176 -1.56 9.61 4.86
N ILE A 177 -1.38 8.66 5.76
CA ILE A 177 -2.42 7.76 6.28
C ILE A 177 -2.85 8.33 7.63
N ALA A 178 -3.88 9.18 7.63
CA ALA A 178 -4.38 9.80 8.84
C ALA A 178 -5.89 10.07 8.73
N SER A 179 -6.56 10.26 9.87
CA SER A 179 -7.95 10.73 9.89
C SER A 179 -8.07 12.09 9.19
N LYS A 180 -9.19 12.30 8.48
CA LYS A 180 -9.49 13.55 7.75
C LYS A 180 -9.37 14.80 8.63
N LYS A 181 -9.64 14.67 9.94
CA LYS A 181 -9.51 15.78 10.92
C LYS A 181 -8.06 16.23 11.12
N PHE A 182 -7.08 15.35 10.92
CA PHE A 182 -5.65 15.64 11.15
C PHE A 182 -4.89 16.06 9.90
N ILE A 183 -5.32 15.63 8.71
CA ILE A 183 -4.62 15.92 7.45
C ILE A 183 -4.33 17.42 7.26
N PRO A 184 -5.29 18.36 7.41
CA PRO A 184 -5.02 19.78 7.25
C PRO A 184 -3.99 20.31 8.25
N LYS A 185 -4.01 19.78 9.48
CA LYS A 185 -3.13 20.18 10.56
C LYS A 185 -1.69 19.72 10.33
N ILE A 186 -1.51 18.47 9.90
CA ILE A 186 -0.21 17.91 9.51
C ILE A 186 0.34 18.71 8.33
N SER A 187 -0.45 18.90 7.27
CA SER A 187 -0.07 19.65 6.07
C SER A 187 0.39 21.08 6.38
N LYS A 188 -0.34 21.80 7.25
CA LYS A 188 0.04 23.14 7.70
C LYS A 188 1.36 23.09 8.48
N LEU A 189 1.50 22.17 9.42
CA LEU A 189 2.71 22.04 10.24
C LEU A 189 3.93 21.67 9.42
N SER A 190 3.79 20.84 8.36
CA SER A 190 4.88 20.38 7.49
C SER A 190 5.23 21.33 6.33
N ASN A 191 4.47 22.42 6.15
CA ASN A 191 4.56 23.30 4.98
C ASN A 191 4.47 22.51 3.66
N THR A 192 3.43 21.68 3.53
CA THR A 192 3.18 20.87 2.33
C THR A 192 1.75 21.07 1.86
N ASN A 193 1.53 21.24 0.57
CA ASN A 193 0.20 21.20 -0.01
C ASN A 193 -0.35 19.76 0.05
N TYR A 194 -1.66 19.62 0.26
CA TYR A 194 -2.32 18.32 0.21
C TYR A 194 -3.47 18.35 -0.79
N THR A 195 -3.60 17.25 -1.53
CA THR A 195 -4.77 16.99 -2.36
C THR A 195 -5.57 15.89 -1.66
N PRO A 196 -6.82 16.12 -1.27
CA PRO A 196 -7.66 15.05 -0.74
C PRO A 196 -7.80 13.95 -1.80
N SER A 197 -7.33 12.73 -1.48
CA SER A 197 -7.66 11.55 -2.28
C SER A 197 -9.06 11.05 -1.90
N MET A 198 -9.72 10.32 -2.81
CA MET A 198 -10.95 9.59 -2.51
C MET A 198 -10.72 8.71 -1.28
N THR A 199 -11.19 9.17 -0.12
CA THR A 199 -10.98 8.47 1.14
C THR A 199 -12.03 7.37 1.23
N ILE A 200 -11.59 6.11 1.12
CA ILE A 200 -12.46 4.95 1.38
C ILE A 200 -12.75 4.81 2.89
N LEU A 201 -11.89 5.41 3.71
CA LEU A 201 -11.84 5.24 5.15
C LEU A 201 -12.64 6.36 5.83
N LYS A 202 -13.59 5.99 6.67
CA LYS A 202 -14.40 6.97 7.42
C LYS A 202 -14.04 6.99 8.90
N GLU A 203 -13.40 5.93 9.43
CA GLU A 203 -13.23 5.73 10.87
C GLU A 203 -11.83 5.23 11.27
N GLU A 204 -11.43 5.45 12.53
CA GLU A 204 -10.15 4.97 13.10
C GLU A 204 -10.00 3.44 13.03
N LYS A 205 -11.12 2.70 13.11
CA LYS A 205 -11.15 1.24 12.89
C LYS A 205 -10.69 0.84 11.49
N ASP A 206 -10.88 1.69 10.49
CA ASP A 206 -10.40 1.44 9.12
C ASP A 206 -8.88 1.64 9.00
N ILE A 207 -8.29 2.48 9.86
CA ILE A 207 -6.83 2.69 9.96
C ILE A 207 -6.16 1.48 10.62
N GLN A 208 -6.77 0.88 11.64
CA GLN A 208 -6.32 -0.40 12.21
C GLN A 208 -6.40 -1.56 11.20
N LYS A 209 -7.43 -1.58 10.34
CA LYS A 209 -7.45 -2.54 9.23
C LYS A 209 -6.30 -2.31 8.24
N LEU A 210 -5.93 -1.06 7.99
CA LEU A 210 -4.76 -0.76 7.16
C LEU A 210 -3.46 -1.24 7.78
N SER A 211 -3.24 -1.08 9.09
CA SER A 211 -2.04 -1.63 9.73
C SER A 211 -1.99 -3.15 9.55
N HIS A 212 -3.12 -3.85 9.69
CA HIS A 212 -3.18 -5.28 9.38
C HIS A 212 -2.95 -5.61 7.89
N ILE A 213 -3.38 -4.77 6.95
CA ILE A 213 -3.05 -4.92 5.51
C ILE A 213 -1.54 -4.76 5.30
N PHE A 214 -0.94 -3.72 5.88
CA PHE A 214 0.49 -3.44 5.77
C PHE A 214 1.37 -4.48 6.48
N GLU A 215 0.86 -5.10 7.53
CA GLU A 215 1.49 -6.22 8.26
C GLU A 215 1.27 -7.58 7.56
N GLY A 216 0.61 -7.62 6.40
CA GLY A 216 0.31 -8.87 5.68
C GLY A 216 -0.67 -9.80 6.43
N LYS A 217 -1.40 -9.28 7.43
CA LYS A 217 -2.34 -10.03 8.26
C LYS A 217 -3.74 -10.15 7.64
N LEU A 218 -4.08 -9.39 6.59
CA LEU A 218 -5.30 -9.60 5.81
C LEU A 218 -5.03 -10.49 4.59
N SER A 219 -5.81 -11.55 4.43
CA SER A 219 -5.73 -12.41 3.25
C SER A 219 -6.37 -11.74 2.03
N LEU A 220 -5.97 -12.16 0.82
CA LEU A 220 -6.65 -11.76 -0.42
C LEU A 220 -8.15 -12.05 -0.38
N LYS A 221 -8.56 -13.15 0.29
CA LYS A 221 -9.95 -13.50 0.48
C LYS A 221 -10.70 -12.47 1.34
N ASP A 222 -10.06 -11.92 2.37
CA ASP A 222 -10.67 -10.90 3.22
C ASP A 222 -10.88 -9.58 2.47
N LEU A 223 -9.89 -9.17 1.68
CA LEU A 223 -9.98 -7.98 0.83
C LEU A 223 -11.06 -8.15 -0.25
N GLU A 224 -11.09 -9.31 -0.91
CA GLU A 224 -12.07 -9.60 -1.93
C GLU A 224 -13.49 -9.65 -1.36
N LYS A 225 -13.69 -10.31 -0.21
CA LYS A 225 -14.95 -10.32 0.53
C LYS A 225 -15.42 -8.90 0.87
N ALA A 226 -14.53 -8.07 1.42
CA ALA A 226 -14.86 -6.69 1.78
C ALA A 226 -15.27 -5.85 0.57
N TYR A 227 -14.57 -6.03 -0.56
CA TYR A 227 -14.89 -5.32 -1.81
C TYR A 227 -16.25 -5.76 -2.38
N ILE A 228 -16.52 -7.07 -2.44
CA ILE A 228 -17.80 -7.60 -2.90
C ILE A 228 -18.96 -7.07 -2.04
N ILE A 229 -18.84 -7.12 -0.71
CA ILE A 229 -19.86 -6.59 0.22
C ILE A 229 -20.14 -5.12 -0.06
N ARG A 230 -19.09 -4.31 -0.26
CA ARG A 230 -19.23 -2.87 -0.53
C ARG A 230 -19.99 -2.62 -1.83
N VAL A 231 -19.63 -3.32 -2.92
CA VAL A 231 -20.30 -3.12 -4.21
C VAL A 231 -21.75 -3.60 -4.14
N LEU A 232 -22.04 -4.70 -3.44
CA LEU A 232 -23.41 -5.17 -3.21
C LEU A 232 -24.23 -4.13 -2.44
N LYS A 233 -23.69 -3.55 -1.36
CA LYS A 233 -24.37 -2.49 -0.59
C LYS A 233 -24.68 -1.27 -1.45
N ASN A 234 -23.71 -0.80 -2.23
CA ASN A 234 -23.89 0.36 -3.12
C ASN A 234 -24.97 0.13 -4.19
N ASN A 235 -25.17 -1.14 -4.59
CA ASN A 235 -26.19 -1.53 -5.56
C ASN A 235 -27.44 -2.15 -4.91
N ARG A 236 -27.67 -1.91 -3.60
CA ARG A 236 -28.85 -2.39 -2.85
C ARG A 236 -29.08 -3.90 -2.99
N GLY A 237 -28.01 -4.69 -3.05
CA GLY A 237 -28.07 -6.13 -3.21
C GLY A 237 -28.32 -6.62 -4.63
N ASN A 238 -28.46 -5.75 -5.63
CA ASN A 238 -28.64 -6.16 -7.02
C ASN A 238 -27.38 -6.85 -7.56
N ARG A 239 -27.44 -8.19 -7.65
CA ARG A 239 -26.30 -9.04 -8.02
C ARG A 239 -25.91 -8.91 -9.49
N CYS A 240 -26.85 -8.61 -10.40
CA CYS A 240 -26.53 -8.41 -11.82
C CYS A 240 -25.70 -7.15 -12.01
N THR A 241 -26.18 -6.01 -11.50
CA THR A 241 -25.46 -4.73 -11.55
C THR A 241 -24.14 -4.81 -10.78
N THR A 242 -24.11 -5.51 -9.65
CA THR A 242 -22.87 -5.74 -8.90
C THR A 242 -21.85 -6.53 -9.73
N ALA A 243 -22.25 -7.58 -10.43
CA ALA A 243 -21.36 -8.37 -11.28
C ALA A 243 -20.78 -7.52 -12.43
N GLU A 244 -21.60 -6.70 -13.07
CA GLU A 244 -21.17 -5.74 -14.09
C GLU A 244 -20.17 -4.73 -13.56
N VAL A 245 -20.44 -4.12 -12.40
CA VAL A 245 -19.55 -3.15 -11.75
C VAL A 245 -18.22 -3.78 -11.33
N LEU A 246 -18.25 -5.04 -10.89
CA LEU A 246 -17.06 -5.82 -10.55
C LEU A 246 -16.29 -6.31 -11.79
N GLY A 247 -16.88 -6.23 -12.99
CA GLY A 247 -16.28 -6.75 -14.21
C GLY A 247 -16.13 -8.28 -14.22
N ILE A 248 -17.00 -8.99 -13.50
CA ILE A 248 -16.98 -10.46 -13.40
C ILE A 248 -18.32 -11.06 -13.85
N HIS A 249 -18.30 -12.32 -14.26
CA HIS A 249 -19.54 -13.02 -14.61
C HIS A 249 -20.45 -13.21 -13.37
N ARG A 250 -21.78 -13.13 -13.55
CA ARG A 250 -22.77 -13.28 -12.47
C ARG A 250 -22.59 -14.57 -11.66
N ASN A 251 -22.30 -15.68 -12.32
CA ASN A 251 -22.08 -16.96 -11.65
C ASN A 251 -20.80 -16.96 -10.78
N THR A 252 -19.76 -16.25 -11.23
CA THR A 252 -18.53 -16.07 -10.44
C THR A 252 -18.80 -15.27 -9.18
N LEU A 253 -19.62 -14.21 -9.27
CA LEU A 253 -20.08 -13.45 -8.10
C LEU A 253 -20.87 -14.34 -7.14
N MET A 254 -21.84 -15.12 -7.64
CA MET A 254 -22.66 -16.01 -6.81
C MET A 254 -21.82 -17.03 -6.05
N ARG A 255 -20.86 -17.68 -6.73
CA ARG A 255 -19.93 -18.63 -6.12
C ARG A 255 -19.08 -17.97 -5.03
N LYS A 256 -18.57 -16.77 -5.27
CA LYS A 256 -17.79 -16.01 -4.28
C LYS A 256 -18.64 -15.56 -3.08
N CYS A 257 -19.88 -15.15 -3.30
CA CYS A 257 -20.79 -14.83 -2.19
C CYS A 257 -21.04 -16.04 -1.28
N GLN A 258 -21.19 -17.24 -1.86
CA GLN A 258 -21.29 -18.48 -1.10
C GLN A 258 -19.99 -18.83 -0.39
N GLU A 259 -18.85 -18.79 -1.10
CA GLU A 259 -17.52 -19.07 -0.52
C GLU A 259 -17.22 -18.19 0.70
N TYR A 260 -17.68 -16.93 0.68
CA TYR A 260 -17.40 -15.94 1.71
C TYR A 260 -18.51 -15.78 2.75
N ASN A 261 -19.57 -16.57 2.69
CA ASN A 261 -20.76 -16.45 3.55
C ASN A 261 -21.31 -15.00 3.56
N ILE A 262 -21.43 -14.39 2.38
CA ILE A 262 -21.97 -13.04 2.22
C ILE A 262 -23.50 -13.14 2.10
N ASN A 263 -24.18 -12.89 3.21
CA ASN A 263 -25.63 -12.72 3.23
C ASN A 263 -25.96 -11.32 2.69
N THR A 264 -26.76 -11.28 1.62
CA THR A 264 -27.31 -10.05 1.03
C THR A 264 -28.81 -10.10 1.09
#